data_AF-A0A3M1CP94-F1
#
_entry.id   AF-A0A3M1CP94-F1
#
_cell.length_a   1.000
_cell.length_b   1.000
_cell.length_c   1.000
_cell.angle_alpha   90.00
_cell.angle_beta   90.00
_cell.angle_gamma   90.00
#
_symmetry.space_group_name_H-M   'P 1'
#
loop_
_entity.id
_entity.type
_entity.pdbx_description
1 polymer ?
#
loop_
_entity_poly.entity_id
_entity_poly.type
_entity_poly.pdbx_seq_one_letter_code
_entity_poly.pdbx_strand_id
1 'polypeptide(L)'
;MRQTIFERCVFGAHVLLLAAMLPAACGSGSSPCGPGNDEPPDIIPDEQQLDTLVIGRVGVDELNQITGADPGHTTLVQAFFADMSNYIVQLADREFYSESCWIYTSQQITSGAPEYLFVNKVVVSGLAGGEVTMQPEAENPRMNPVVLQGRAYGEGDVMFDVTSRDEAGWFPAFTETIQAPEPLVVTQLEDRPDPDLSQGPSIGIDSMRVNDLVVKWVPGGGDYFEFKLIPGAGTETPYAKLRCVTRDDGCLHVPAAAVAALALDKASNFQMKMERHYFKLHPIYDDSGQLQAAVLLDVSSAVEATVLR
;
A
#
# COMPACT_ATOMS: atom_id res chain seq x y z
N MET A 1 29.48 -2.95 70.43
CA MET A 1 30.71 -2.13 70.33
C MET A 1 30.45 -1.02 69.31
N ARG A 2 30.32 0.22 69.80
CA ARG A 2 30.38 1.57 69.13
C ARG A 2 29.71 1.71 67.74
N GLN A 3 28.52 2.33 67.57
CA GLN A 3 28.16 3.78 67.65
C GLN A 3 29.16 4.67 66.89
N THR A 4 28.80 5.55 65.95
CA THR A 4 27.76 6.63 65.93
C THR A 4 27.52 7.12 64.48
N ILE A 5 26.29 7.32 63.98
CA ILE A 5 25.39 8.51 64.05
C ILE A 5 25.79 9.70 63.13
N PHE A 6 24.92 10.01 62.16
CA PHE A 6 24.36 11.33 61.75
C PHE A 6 23.35 11.01 60.62
N GLU A 7 22.03 10.86 60.80
CA GLU A 7 20.95 11.79 61.18
C GLU A 7 20.93 13.14 60.43
N ARG A 8 19.93 13.33 59.54
CA ARG A 8 18.74 14.23 59.69
C ARG A 8 18.00 14.38 58.34
N CYS A 9 16.73 13.97 58.24
CA CYS A 9 15.47 14.75 58.35
C CYS A 9 14.85 15.02 56.96
N VAL A 10 13.75 14.37 56.53
CA VAL A 10 12.30 14.51 56.88
C VAL A 10 11.55 15.51 55.97
N PHE A 11 10.29 15.15 55.65
CA PHE A 11 9.24 15.74 54.79
C PHE A 11 9.26 15.19 53.35
N GLY A 12 8.24 14.48 52.82
CA GLY A 12 6.82 14.42 53.15
C GLY A 12 6.03 15.24 52.14
N ALA A 13 5.36 14.60 51.18
CA ALA A 13 4.08 15.00 50.57
C ALA A 13 3.79 14.19 49.30
N HIS A 14 2.60 13.60 49.23
CA HIS A 14 1.96 13.23 47.99
C HIS A 14 1.76 14.47 47.10
N VAL A 15 2.13 14.38 45.82
CA VAL A 15 1.58 15.23 44.76
C VAL A 15 1.38 14.38 43.51
N LEU A 16 0.11 14.16 43.16
CA LEU A 16 -0.35 13.89 41.81
C LEU A 16 0.17 15.00 40.87
N LEU A 17 0.85 14.63 39.79
CA LEU A 17 0.97 15.44 38.57
C LEU A 17 0.80 14.45 37.40
N LEU A 18 -0.40 14.26 36.85
CA LEU A 18 -0.86 14.98 35.65
C LEU A 18 0.27 15.74 34.93
N ALA A 19 1.07 15.03 34.14
CA ALA A 19 1.76 15.63 33.02
C ALA A 19 0.78 15.65 31.84
N ALA A 20 0.25 16.84 31.61
CA ALA A 20 -0.65 17.16 30.52
C ALA A 20 -0.03 16.83 29.16
N MET A 21 -0.86 16.28 28.28
CA MET A 21 -0.71 16.41 26.84
C MET A 21 -0.51 17.89 26.51
N LEU A 22 0.66 18.24 25.98
CA LEU A 22 0.84 19.49 25.26
C LEU A 22 0.98 19.14 23.78
N PRO A 23 0.17 19.77 22.91
CA PRO A 23 0.28 19.61 21.47
C PRO A 23 1.56 20.31 21.00
N ALA A 24 2.41 19.58 20.30
CA ALA A 24 3.48 20.18 19.53
C ALA A 24 2.86 20.82 18.29
N ALA A 25 2.46 22.09 18.41
CA ALA A 25 2.22 22.96 17.27
C ALA A 25 3.25 24.09 17.33
N CYS A 26 4.22 24.05 16.41
CA CYS A 26 5.01 25.20 15.93
C CYS A 26 5.90 24.74 14.77
N GLY A 27 5.34 24.76 13.56
CA GLY A 27 6.05 24.66 12.29
C GLY A 27 5.37 25.59 11.30
N SER A 28 6.15 26.49 10.72
CA SER A 28 5.71 27.61 9.87
C SER A 28 5.04 27.18 8.56
N GLY A 29 3.77 27.55 8.38
CA GLY A 29 3.25 28.26 7.20
C GLY A 29 3.31 27.64 5.78
N SER A 30 3.92 26.48 5.56
CA SER A 30 3.77 25.74 4.30
C SER A 30 2.66 24.70 4.47
N SER A 31 1.78 24.62 3.48
CA SER A 31 0.90 23.45 3.33
C SER A 31 1.76 22.18 3.47
N PRO A 32 1.36 21.16 4.26
CA PRO A 32 2.07 19.88 4.27
C PRO A 32 2.05 19.23 2.88
N CYS A 33 1.13 19.63 2.02
CA CYS A 33 1.02 19.17 0.64
C CYS A 33 1.73 20.09 -0.34
N GLY A 34 2.19 19.50 -1.45
CA GLY A 34 2.58 20.18 -2.66
C GLY A 34 4.00 19.89 -3.10
N PRO A 35 4.47 20.56 -4.18
CA PRO A 35 5.79 20.33 -4.74
C PRO A 35 6.91 20.45 -3.69
N GLY A 36 7.67 19.37 -3.49
CA GLY A 36 8.75 19.27 -2.51
C GLY A 36 8.35 18.68 -1.15
N ASN A 37 7.07 18.37 -0.95
CA ASN A 37 6.57 17.57 0.18
C ASN A 37 5.97 16.24 -0.30
N ASP A 38 5.41 16.24 -1.51
CA ASP A 38 4.87 15.04 -2.18
C ASP A 38 6.03 14.23 -2.80
N GLU A 39 6.85 13.59 -1.97
CA GLU A 39 7.94 12.70 -2.41
C GLU A 39 7.55 11.22 -2.21
N PRO A 40 7.88 10.32 -3.16
CA PRO A 40 7.72 8.89 -2.92
C PRO A 40 8.62 8.48 -1.74
N PRO A 41 8.18 7.53 -0.88
CA PRO A 41 9.05 7.03 0.17
C PRO A 41 10.17 6.16 -0.40
N ASP A 42 11.27 6.05 0.34
CA ASP A 42 12.34 5.08 0.06
C ASP A 42 11.86 3.67 0.45
N ILE A 43 11.17 2.99 -0.47
CA ILE A 43 10.53 1.69 -0.20
C ILE A 43 11.53 0.52 -0.25
N ILE A 44 12.61 0.64 -1.03
CA ILE A 44 13.67 -0.38 -1.15
C ILE A 44 15.02 0.27 -0.85
N PRO A 45 15.65 0.00 0.30
CA PRO A 45 16.88 0.67 0.70
C PRO A 45 18.11 0.29 -0.14
N ASP A 46 18.03 -0.79 -0.93
CA ASP A 46 19.10 -1.25 -1.81
C ASP A 46 18.55 -2.06 -3.00
N GLU A 47 18.45 -1.44 -4.18
CA GLU A 47 17.95 -2.08 -5.41
C GLU A 47 18.78 -3.30 -5.83
N GLN A 48 20.06 -3.38 -5.42
CA GLN A 48 20.93 -4.51 -5.75
C GLN A 48 20.53 -5.81 -5.03
N GLN A 49 19.70 -5.72 -3.99
CA GLN A 49 19.19 -6.89 -3.28
C GLN A 49 18.05 -7.59 -4.01
N LEU A 50 17.53 -7.03 -5.11
CA LEU A 50 16.43 -7.64 -5.88
C LEU A 50 16.90 -8.35 -7.15
N ASP A 51 18.18 -8.19 -7.51
CA ASP A 51 18.77 -8.88 -8.64
C ASP A 51 19.12 -10.32 -8.22
N THR A 52 18.48 -11.32 -8.85
CA THR A 52 18.65 -12.77 -8.65
C THR A 52 18.16 -13.35 -7.32
N LEU A 53 16.84 -13.29 -7.07
CA LEU A 53 16.23 -13.98 -5.93
C LEU A 53 14.97 -14.77 -6.27
N VAL A 54 14.78 -15.80 -5.45
CA VAL A 54 13.49 -16.42 -5.20
C VAL A 54 12.60 -15.40 -4.47
N ILE A 55 11.45 -15.08 -5.07
CA ILE A 55 10.54 -14.03 -4.58
C ILE A 55 9.22 -14.63 -4.14
N GLY A 56 8.87 -14.35 -2.90
CA GLY A 56 7.51 -14.49 -2.38
C GLY A 56 6.77 -13.15 -2.43
N ARG A 57 5.46 -13.19 -2.66
CA ARG A 57 4.55 -12.09 -2.37
C ARG A 57 3.36 -12.66 -1.61
N VAL A 58 3.06 -12.09 -0.45
CA VAL A 58 1.85 -12.40 0.30
C VAL A 58 1.18 -11.08 0.64
N GLY A 59 -0.12 -10.98 0.41
CA GLY A 59 -0.82 -9.73 0.65
C GLY A 59 -2.29 -9.88 0.91
N VAL A 60 -2.83 -8.86 1.55
CA VAL A 60 -4.25 -8.68 1.81
C VAL A 60 -4.61 -7.31 1.26
N ASP A 61 -5.57 -7.24 0.36
CA ASP A 61 -6.04 -5.98 -0.21
C ASP A 61 -7.51 -5.79 0.13
N GLU A 62 -7.82 -4.79 0.95
CA GLU A 62 -9.19 -4.35 1.16
C GLU A 62 -9.63 -3.37 0.08
N LEU A 63 -10.67 -3.73 -0.65
CA LEU A 63 -11.29 -2.87 -1.64
C LEU A 63 -12.67 -2.43 -1.16
N ASN A 64 -12.82 -1.12 -0.94
CA ASN A 64 -14.12 -0.47 -0.79
C ASN A 64 -14.60 0.09 -2.13
N GLN A 65 -15.50 -0.64 -2.80
CA GLN A 65 -16.09 -0.20 -4.05
C GLN A 65 -17.33 0.65 -3.76
N ILE A 66 -17.24 1.95 -4.04
CA ILE A 66 -18.31 2.91 -3.73
C ILE A 66 -19.31 3.03 -4.89
N THR A 67 -18.91 2.65 -6.11
CA THR A 67 -19.75 2.71 -7.32
C THR A 67 -19.67 1.40 -8.10
N GLY A 68 -20.80 0.87 -8.56
CA GLY A 68 -20.84 -0.36 -9.38
C GLY A 68 -22.10 -1.18 -9.13
N ALA A 69 -22.16 -2.38 -9.75
CA ALA A 69 -23.28 -3.31 -9.59
C ALA A 69 -23.32 -3.99 -8.21
N ASP A 70 -22.23 -3.94 -7.45
CA ASP A 70 -22.11 -4.53 -6.11
C ASP A 70 -21.32 -3.58 -5.18
N PRO A 71 -21.93 -2.47 -4.72
CA PRO A 71 -21.28 -1.58 -3.77
C PRO A 71 -21.07 -2.32 -2.46
N GLY A 72 -19.82 -2.55 -2.11
CA GLY A 72 -19.47 -3.41 -0.99
C GLY A 72 -17.99 -3.36 -0.64
N HIS A 73 -17.69 -3.86 0.55
CA HIS A 73 -16.33 -4.16 0.96
C HIS A 73 -15.99 -5.57 0.50
N THR A 74 -14.91 -5.71 -0.24
CA THR A 74 -14.32 -7.01 -0.56
C THR A 74 -12.88 -7.02 -0.12
N THR A 75 -12.41 -8.14 0.41
CA THR A 75 -11.00 -8.30 0.73
C THR A 75 -10.44 -9.44 -0.10
N LEU A 76 -9.33 -9.18 -0.79
CA LEU A 76 -8.57 -10.16 -1.53
C LEU A 76 -7.35 -10.60 -0.72
N VAL A 77 -7.27 -11.88 -0.38
CA VAL A 77 -6.05 -12.48 0.18
C VAL A 77 -5.35 -13.24 -0.93
N GLN A 78 -4.08 -12.93 -1.17
CA GLN A 78 -3.29 -13.52 -2.24
C GLN A 78 -1.88 -13.89 -1.77
N ALA A 79 -1.33 -14.94 -2.37
CA ALA A 79 0.01 -15.40 -2.10
C ALA A 79 0.62 -16.05 -3.34
N PHE A 80 1.88 -15.77 -3.59
CA PHE A 80 2.62 -16.18 -4.78
C PHE A 80 4.09 -16.43 -4.38
N PHE A 81 4.67 -17.54 -4.86
CA PHE A 81 6.07 -17.86 -4.62
C PHE A 81 6.69 -18.39 -5.91
N ALA A 82 7.77 -17.77 -6.36
CA ALA A 82 8.45 -18.20 -7.58
C ALA A 82 9.94 -17.90 -7.55
N ASP A 83 10.70 -18.70 -8.27
CA ASP A 83 12.02 -18.37 -8.75
C ASP A 83 11.89 -17.44 -9.96
N MET A 84 12.47 -16.23 -9.82
CA MET A 84 12.44 -15.17 -10.81
C MET A 84 13.76 -15.04 -11.58
N SER A 85 14.71 -15.98 -11.43
CA SER A 85 16.06 -15.89 -12.00
C SER A 85 16.10 -15.67 -13.52
N ASN A 86 15.07 -16.15 -14.25
CA ASN A 86 14.94 -15.99 -15.69
C ASN A 86 13.83 -14.99 -16.09
N TYR A 87 13.17 -14.37 -15.12
CA TYR A 87 12.05 -13.47 -15.35
C TYR A 87 12.54 -12.02 -15.48
N ILE A 88 12.31 -11.43 -16.65
CA ILE A 88 12.76 -10.07 -16.95
C ILE A 88 11.53 -9.19 -17.11
N VAL A 89 11.51 -8.09 -16.35
CA VAL A 89 10.50 -7.05 -16.45
C VAL A 89 11.09 -5.84 -17.17
N GLN A 90 10.53 -5.53 -18.34
CA GLN A 90 10.69 -4.22 -18.95
C GLN A 90 9.53 -3.35 -18.48
N LEU A 91 9.85 -2.29 -17.74
CA LEU A 91 8.88 -1.33 -17.26
C LEU A 91 8.12 -0.70 -18.45
N ALA A 92 6.84 -0.43 -18.23
CA ALA A 92 6.03 0.35 -19.15
C ALA A 92 6.64 1.73 -19.40
N ASP A 93 6.48 2.24 -20.62
CA ASP A 93 6.82 3.62 -20.95
C ASP A 93 6.01 4.55 -20.07
N ARG A 94 6.68 5.59 -19.57
CA ARG A 94 6.10 6.55 -18.65
C ARG A 94 6.55 7.97 -18.94
N GLU A 95 5.60 8.88 -18.84
CA GLU A 95 5.83 10.32 -18.90
C GLU A 95 5.91 10.88 -17.48
N PHE A 96 6.96 11.66 -17.23
CA PHE A 96 7.21 12.31 -15.94
C PHE A 96 6.40 13.61 -15.84
N TYR A 97 5.70 13.79 -14.72
CA TYR A 97 5.01 15.06 -14.40
C TYR A 97 5.46 15.63 -13.05
N SER A 98 5.72 14.78 -12.06
CA SER A 98 6.37 15.13 -10.80
C SER A 98 7.06 13.89 -10.20
N GLU A 99 7.84 14.07 -9.13
CA GLU A 99 8.48 12.95 -8.43
C GLU A 99 7.46 11.92 -7.92
N SER A 100 6.30 12.40 -7.47
CA SER A 100 5.18 11.54 -7.09
C SER A 100 4.39 11.00 -8.27
N CYS A 101 4.26 11.72 -9.41
CA CYS A 101 3.26 11.43 -10.44
C CYS A 101 3.83 11.11 -11.83
N TRP A 102 3.34 10.00 -12.40
CA TRP A 102 3.68 9.51 -13.72
C TRP A 102 2.44 9.10 -14.50
N ILE A 103 2.47 9.29 -15.82
CA ILE A 103 1.51 8.65 -16.73
C ILE A 103 2.20 7.49 -17.41
N TYR A 104 1.68 6.30 -17.23
CA TYR A 104 2.08 5.14 -18.01
C TYR A 104 1.40 5.23 -19.37
N THR A 105 2.14 5.03 -20.46
CA THR A 105 1.64 5.16 -21.84
C THR A 105 1.71 3.84 -22.62
N SER A 106 2.35 2.82 -22.07
CA SER A 106 2.38 1.47 -22.64
C SER A 106 2.19 0.38 -21.58
N GLN A 107 2.15 -0.88 -22.02
CA GLN A 107 2.11 -2.03 -21.12
C GLN A 107 3.51 -2.40 -20.65
N GLN A 108 3.59 -2.93 -19.43
CA GLN A 108 4.78 -3.63 -18.98
C GLN A 108 4.98 -4.85 -19.86
N ILE A 109 6.22 -5.06 -20.33
CA ILE A 109 6.58 -6.24 -21.11
C ILE A 109 7.37 -7.16 -20.19
N THR A 110 6.96 -8.42 -20.13
CA THR A 110 7.61 -9.44 -19.31
C THR A 110 8.12 -10.54 -20.21
N SER A 111 9.38 -10.95 -20.03
CA SER A 111 9.96 -12.07 -20.76
C SER A 111 10.54 -13.11 -19.79
N GLY A 112 10.73 -14.33 -20.28
CA GLY A 112 10.94 -15.50 -19.42
C GLY A 112 9.64 -16.00 -18.78
N ALA A 113 9.77 -16.96 -17.87
CA ALA A 113 8.64 -17.49 -17.12
C ALA A 113 9.06 -17.69 -15.65
N PRO A 114 8.29 -17.20 -14.67
CA PRO A 114 8.53 -17.51 -13.28
C PRO A 114 8.36 -19.02 -13.06
N GLU A 115 9.33 -19.64 -12.39
CA GLU A 115 9.21 -21.03 -11.96
C GLU A 115 8.56 -21.05 -10.58
N TYR A 116 7.31 -21.48 -10.51
CA TYR A 116 6.56 -21.49 -9.26
C TYR A 116 7.16 -22.47 -8.26
N LEU A 117 7.31 -22.01 -7.02
CA LEU A 117 7.85 -22.81 -5.93
C LEU A 117 6.73 -23.31 -5.02
N PHE A 118 6.92 -24.49 -4.46
CA PHE A 118 5.95 -25.08 -3.54
C PHE A 118 6.06 -24.49 -2.14
N VAL A 119 4.90 -24.39 -1.47
CA VAL A 119 4.75 -24.22 -0.03
C VAL A 119 3.68 -25.20 0.44
N ASN A 120 3.66 -25.59 1.72
CA ASN A 120 2.60 -26.48 2.23
C ASN A 120 1.30 -25.73 2.47
N LYS A 121 1.39 -24.54 3.08
CA LYS A 121 0.25 -23.68 3.36
C LYS A 121 0.72 -22.27 3.67
N VAL A 122 -0.14 -21.29 3.43
CA VAL A 122 -0.03 -19.93 3.95
C VAL A 122 -1.21 -19.69 4.87
N VAL A 123 -0.94 -19.21 6.06
CA VAL A 123 -1.93 -18.86 7.06
C VAL A 123 -1.87 -17.36 7.29
N VAL A 124 -3.00 -16.68 7.11
CA VAL A 124 -3.16 -15.25 7.33
C VAL A 124 -4.10 -15.04 8.51
N SER A 125 -3.59 -14.44 9.57
CA SER A 125 -4.34 -14.19 10.82
C SER A 125 -4.31 -12.70 11.18
N GLY A 126 -5.09 -12.31 12.19
CA GLY A 126 -5.37 -10.88 12.46
C GLY A 126 -6.53 -10.31 11.66
N LEU A 127 -7.25 -11.16 10.92
CA LEU A 127 -8.42 -10.76 10.14
C LEU A 127 -9.71 -10.81 10.99
N ALA A 128 -10.60 -9.84 10.81
CA ALA A 128 -11.91 -9.71 11.46
C ALA A 128 -12.82 -10.94 11.26
N GLY A 129 -12.71 -11.61 10.11
CA GLY A 129 -13.43 -12.85 9.78
C GLY A 129 -12.82 -14.12 10.39
N GLY A 130 -11.72 -14.00 11.15
CA GLY A 130 -10.89 -15.10 11.58
C GLY A 130 -9.78 -15.44 10.58
N GLU A 131 -8.99 -16.46 10.92
CA GLU A 131 -7.85 -16.89 10.11
C GLU A 131 -8.26 -17.42 8.73
N VAL A 132 -7.48 -17.07 7.71
CA VAL A 132 -7.55 -17.64 6.36
C VAL A 132 -6.38 -18.57 6.14
N THR A 133 -6.66 -19.81 5.75
CA THR A 133 -5.64 -20.76 5.29
C THR A 133 -5.73 -20.93 3.78
N MET A 134 -4.63 -20.66 3.09
CA MET A 134 -4.43 -20.93 1.66
C MET A 134 -3.53 -22.15 1.49
N GLN A 135 -3.87 -23.02 0.55
CA GLN A 135 -3.08 -24.21 0.20
C GLN A 135 -2.99 -24.31 -1.32
N PRO A 136 -1.84 -24.77 -1.86
CA PRO A 136 -1.72 -25.02 -3.30
C PRO A 136 -2.64 -26.16 -3.73
N GLU A 137 -3.07 -26.13 -4.99
CA GLU A 137 -3.90 -27.19 -5.56
C GLU A 137 -3.06 -28.40 -5.96
N ALA A 138 -3.04 -29.46 -5.15
CA ALA A 138 -2.40 -30.74 -5.50
C ALA A 138 -0.98 -30.59 -6.12
N GLU A 139 -0.79 -30.98 -7.39
CA GLU A 139 0.49 -30.91 -8.13
C GLU A 139 0.82 -29.50 -8.66
N ASN A 140 -0.05 -28.51 -8.45
CA ASN A 140 0.12 -27.14 -8.88
C ASN A 140 0.59 -26.28 -7.71
N PRO A 141 1.82 -25.71 -7.76
CA PRO A 141 2.35 -24.84 -6.69
C PRO A 141 1.58 -23.52 -6.54
N ARG A 142 0.66 -23.18 -7.46
CA ARG A 142 -0.17 -21.98 -7.38
C ARG A 142 -1.22 -22.11 -6.29
N MET A 143 -1.44 -21.00 -5.58
CA MET A 143 -2.58 -20.84 -4.68
C MET A 143 -3.62 -19.96 -5.34
N ASN A 144 -4.88 -20.35 -5.21
CA ASN A 144 -5.98 -19.48 -5.60
C ASN A 144 -6.14 -18.36 -4.57
N PRO A 145 -6.40 -17.12 -5.02
CA PRO A 145 -6.74 -16.05 -4.10
C PRO A 145 -8.05 -16.36 -3.38
N VAL A 146 -8.17 -15.87 -2.15
CA VAL A 146 -9.39 -15.99 -1.34
C VAL A 146 -10.06 -14.62 -1.29
N VAL A 147 -11.34 -14.58 -1.65
CA VAL A 147 -12.16 -13.36 -1.56
C VAL A 147 -13.04 -13.46 -0.31
N LEU A 148 -12.86 -12.52 0.62
CA LEU A 148 -13.69 -12.37 1.81
C LEU A 148 -14.72 -11.26 1.57
N GLN A 149 -15.93 -11.49 2.07
CA GLN A 149 -16.99 -10.48 2.08
C GLN A 149 -16.83 -9.58 3.30
N GLY A 150 -16.85 -8.26 3.09
CA GLY A 150 -16.64 -7.28 4.14
C GLY A 150 -15.18 -6.84 4.29
N ARG A 151 -14.96 -5.96 5.27
CA ARG A 151 -13.62 -5.58 5.74
C ARG A 151 -13.01 -6.75 6.48
N ALA A 152 -11.79 -7.11 6.11
CA ALA A 152 -11.06 -8.20 6.71
C ALA A 152 -10.11 -7.77 7.81
N TYR A 153 -9.69 -6.52 7.94
CA TYR A 153 -8.78 -6.14 9.03
C TYR A 153 -9.54 -6.00 10.36
N GLY A 154 -9.04 -6.68 11.39
CA GLY A 154 -9.44 -6.43 12.77
C GLY A 154 -8.70 -5.24 13.38
N GLU A 155 -8.83 -5.06 14.69
CA GLU A 155 -7.91 -4.20 15.44
C GLU A 155 -6.57 -4.96 15.63
N GLY A 156 -5.47 -4.42 15.11
CA GLY A 156 -4.11 -4.95 15.35
C GLY A 156 -3.32 -5.29 14.09
N ASP A 157 -2.32 -6.15 14.23
CA ASP A 157 -1.42 -6.54 13.15
C ASP A 157 -1.93 -7.76 12.36
N VAL A 158 -1.55 -7.86 11.09
CA VAL A 158 -1.74 -9.03 10.23
C VAL A 158 -0.49 -9.90 10.31
N MET A 159 -0.68 -11.17 10.65
CA MET A 159 0.41 -12.16 10.68
C MET A 159 0.28 -13.13 9.51
N PHE A 160 1.40 -13.34 8.83
CA PHE A 160 1.60 -14.31 7.77
C PHE A 160 2.47 -15.44 8.28
N ASP A 161 1.96 -16.67 8.24
CA ASP A 161 2.72 -17.89 8.56
C ASP A 161 2.77 -18.79 7.33
N VAL A 162 3.96 -18.97 6.79
CA VAL A 162 4.22 -19.79 5.60
C VAL A 162 4.93 -21.06 6.04
N THR A 163 4.20 -22.17 5.97
CA THR A 163 4.76 -23.50 6.22
C THR A 163 5.27 -24.08 4.92
N SER A 164 6.51 -24.57 4.92
CA SER A 164 7.15 -25.17 3.75
C SER A 164 8.14 -26.26 4.14
N ARG A 165 8.83 -26.82 3.15
CA ARG A 165 9.87 -27.84 3.30
C ARG A 165 11.24 -27.27 2.95
N ASP A 166 12.26 -27.89 3.52
CA ASP A 166 13.66 -27.61 3.22
C ASP A 166 14.17 -28.56 2.12
N GLU A 167 13.72 -28.35 0.88
CA GLU A 167 14.16 -29.11 -0.29
C GLU A 167 14.08 -28.28 -1.58
N ALA A 168 14.79 -28.69 -2.64
CA ALA A 168 14.81 -27.96 -3.91
C ALA A 168 13.41 -27.87 -4.55
N GLY A 169 13.09 -26.70 -5.12
CA GLY A 169 11.76 -26.42 -5.67
C GLY A 169 10.72 -25.93 -4.66
N TRP A 170 11.11 -25.74 -3.40
CA TRP A 170 10.27 -25.19 -2.34
C TRP A 170 10.74 -23.80 -1.92
N PHE A 171 9.78 -22.96 -1.55
CA PHE A 171 10.06 -21.65 -0.98
C PHE A 171 10.35 -21.80 0.53
N PRO A 172 11.34 -21.11 1.12
CA PRO A 172 11.62 -21.26 2.55
C PRO A 172 10.44 -20.87 3.46
N ALA A 173 10.28 -21.58 4.58
CA ALA A 173 9.26 -21.25 5.58
C ALA A 173 9.61 -19.95 6.33
N PHE A 174 8.60 -19.16 6.70
CA PHE A 174 8.77 -17.97 7.53
C PHE A 174 7.48 -17.60 8.26
N THR A 175 7.62 -16.81 9.32
CA THR A 175 6.49 -16.17 10.00
C THR A 175 6.82 -14.70 10.17
N GLU A 176 5.89 -13.83 9.81
CA GLU A 176 6.11 -12.38 9.86
C GLU A 176 4.82 -11.63 10.14
N THR A 177 4.95 -10.44 10.73
CA THR A 177 3.83 -9.58 11.13
C THR A 177 4.00 -8.18 10.55
N ILE A 178 2.88 -7.60 10.11
CA ILE A 178 2.79 -6.24 9.58
C ILE A 178 1.55 -5.54 10.13
N GLN A 179 1.61 -4.24 10.35
CA GLN A 179 0.48 -3.47 10.84
C GLN A 179 -0.68 -3.52 9.83
N ALA A 180 -1.91 -3.75 10.29
CA ALA A 180 -3.08 -3.63 9.44
C ALA A 180 -3.36 -2.16 9.09
N PRO A 181 -3.72 -1.84 7.84
CA PRO A 181 -4.02 -0.46 7.48
C PRO A 181 -5.33 0.00 8.09
N GLU A 182 -5.33 1.21 8.64
CA GLU A 182 -6.58 1.88 8.95
C GLU A 182 -7.41 2.10 7.67
N PRO A 183 -8.75 2.05 7.76
CA PRO A 183 -9.64 2.42 6.68
C PRO A 183 -9.25 3.74 6.03
N LEU A 184 -9.10 3.74 4.72
CA LEU A 184 -8.88 4.97 3.98
C LEU A 184 -10.17 5.82 3.99
N VAL A 185 -10.05 7.08 4.45
CA VAL A 185 -11.14 8.06 4.51
C VAL A 185 -10.72 9.31 3.76
N VAL A 186 -11.39 9.58 2.64
CA VAL A 186 -11.16 10.78 1.81
C VAL A 186 -11.91 11.95 2.43
N THR A 187 -11.20 13.03 2.73
CA THR A 187 -11.74 14.24 3.39
C THR A 187 -11.88 15.41 2.43
N GLN A 188 -11.16 15.40 1.30
CA GLN A 188 -11.27 16.42 0.28
C GLN A 188 -10.91 15.87 -1.10
N LEU A 189 -11.70 16.23 -2.12
CA LEU A 189 -11.38 16.02 -3.53
C LEU A 189 -11.66 17.32 -4.28
N GLU A 190 -10.61 17.96 -4.77
CA GLU A 190 -10.62 19.36 -5.24
C GLU A 190 -11.17 20.35 -4.20
N ASP A 191 -12.21 21.11 -4.56
CA ASP A 191 -12.89 22.09 -3.75
C ASP A 191 -14.03 21.47 -2.92
N ARG A 192 -14.21 20.14 -2.99
CA ARG A 192 -15.29 19.41 -2.32
C ARG A 192 -14.79 18.80 -1.02
N PRO A 193 -15.20 19.35 0.15
CA PRO A 193 -15.02 18.66 1.41
C PRO A 193 -15.95 17.44 1.50
N ASP A 194 -15.48 16.37 2.15
CA ASP A 194 -16.22 15.12 2.38
C ASP A 194 -16.97 14.63 1.13
N PRO A 195 -16.26 14.39 0.01
CA PRO A 195 -16.88 14.14 -1.28
C PRO A 195 -17.69 12.84 -1.26
N ASP A 196 -18.94 12.89 -1.71
CA ASP A 196 -19.73 11.68 -1.96
C ASP A 196 -19.27 11.00 -3.26
N LEU A 197 -18.32 10.08 -3.11
CA LEU A 197 -17.74 9.32 -4.21
C LEU A 197 -18.78 8.40 -4.91
N SER A 198 -19.91 8.10 -4.27
CA SER A 198 -20.96 7.26 -4.86
C SER A 198 -21.71 7.95 -5.99
N GLN A 199 -21.70 9.29 -6.03
CA GLN A 199 -22.39 10.07 -7.06
C GLN A 199 -21.55 10.25 -8.33
N GLY A 200 -20.36 9.67 -8.39
CA GLY A 200 -19.43 9.84 -9.49
C GLY A 200 -19.05 11.31 -9.72
N PRO A 201 -18.43 11.97 -8.72
CA PRO A 201 -18.05 13.37 -8.84
C PRO A 201 -17.18 13.61 -10.08
N SER A 202 -17.42 14.71 -10.80
CA SER A 202 -16.46 15.19 -11.81
C SER A 202 -15.24 15.79 -11.13
N ILE A 203 -14.05 15.48 -11.63
CA ILE A 203 -12.76 15.99 -11.12
C ILE A 203 -12.04 16.88 -12.14
N GLY A 204 -12.77 17.37 -13.15
CA GLY A 204 -12.27 18.34 -14.13
C GLY A 204 -11.10 17.82 -14.97
N ILE A 205 -11.32 16.70 -15.67
CA ILE A 205 -10.35 16.13 -16.62
C ILE A 205 -10.48 16.86 -17.96
N ASP A 206 -9.80 18.01 -18.04
CA ASP A 206 -9.85 18.93 -19.16
C ASP A 206 -8.44 19.26 -19.68
N SER A 207 -8.28 19.35 -21.00
CA SER A 207 -7.00 19.72 -21.64
C SER A 207 -6.50 21.13 -21.26
N MET A 208 -7.41 21.99 -20.79
CA MET A 208 -7.16 23.37 -20.36
C MET A 208 -7.04 23.49 -18.83
N ARG A 209 -6.95 22.37 -18.10
CA ARG A 209 -6.80 22.39 -16.65
C ARG A 209 -5.49 23.11 -16.26
N VAL A 210 -5.61 24.11 -15.39
CA VAL A 210 -4.47 24.93 -14.91
C VAL A 210 -4.15 24.74 -13.44
N ASN A 211 -5.10 24.23 -12.65
CA ASN A 211 -4.93 24.01 -11.22
C ASN A 211 -4.68 22.54 -10.93
N ASP A 212 -3.82 22.24 -9.95
CA ASP A 212 -3.60 20.86 -9.50
C ASP A 212 -4.88 20.24 -8.96
N LEU A 213 -5.00 18.93 -9.07
CA LEU A 213 -6.04 18.17 -8.38
C LEU A 213 -5.56 17.91 -6.95
N VAL A 214 -6.26 18.48 -5.99
CA VAL A 214 -5.96 18.32 -4.56
C VAL A 214 -6.76 17.15 -4.01
N VAL A 215 -6.06 16.19 -3.41
CA VAL A 215 -6.66 15.03 -2.74
C VAL A 215 -6.24 15.07 -1.27
N LYS A 216 -7.18 14.95 -0.34
CA LYS A 216 -6.89 14.82 1.10
C LYS A 216 -7.59 13.64 1.72
N TRP A 217 -6.95 13.08 2.72
CA TRP A 217 -7.45 11.95 3.49
C TRP A 217 -7.04 12.08 4.96
N VAL A 218 -7.62 11.24 5.82
CA VAL A 218 -7.14 11.11 7.20
C VAL A 218 -5.85 10.29 7.17
N PRO A 219 -4.68 10.82 7.59
CA PRO A 219 -3.44 10.04 7.66
C PRO A 219 -3.61 8.84 8.60
N GLY A 220 -3.04 7.69 8.23
CA GLY A 220 -3.13 6.45 9.01
C GLY A 220 -1.78 5.86 9.40
N GLY A 221 -0.67 6.47 8.94
CA GLY A 221 0.68 5.99 9.22
C GLY A 221 1.12 4.83 8.33
N GLY A 222 0.54 4.67 7.14
CA GLY A 222 1.01 3.74 6.12
C GLY A 222 2.39 4.12 5.59
N ASP A 223 3.08 3.16 4.97
CA ASP A 223 4.38 3.39 4.34
C ASP A 223 4.24 4.34 3.15
N TYR A 224 3.16 4.19 2.37
CA TYR A 224 2.84 5.11 1.28
C TYR A 224 1.35 5.17 0.97
N PHE A 225 0.97 6.24 0.30
CA PHE A 225 -0.32 6.47 -0.32
C PHE A 225 -0.18 6.45 -1.84
N GLU A 226 -1.10 5.78 -2.52
CA GLU A 226 -1.15 5.68 -3.96
C GLU A 226 -2.49 6.17 -4.51
N PHE A 227 -2.43 7.09 -5.46
CA PHE A 227 -3.58 7.60 -6.20
C PHE A 227 -3.48 7.19 -7.66
N LYS A 228 -4.58 6.69 -8.23
CA LYS A 228 -4.69 6.25 -9.62
C LYS A 228 -5.91 6.86 -10.30
N LEU A 229 -5.73 7.28 -11.56
CA LEU A 229 -6.81 7.47 -12.52
C LEU A 229 -6.58 6.57 -13.71
N ILE A 230 -7.56 5.71 -13.99
CA ILE A 230 -7.52 4.73 -15.06
C ILE A 230 -8.69 5.04 -16.02
N PRO A 231 -8.44 5.32 -17.31
CA PRO A 231 -9.50 5.53 -18.30
C PRO A 231 -10.46 4.35 -18.35
N GLY A 232 -11.75 4.65 -18.28
CA GLY A 232 -12.81 3.64 -18.32
C GLY A 232 -13.39 3.44 -19.72
N ALA A 233 -14.71 3.37 -19.81
CA ALA A 233 -15.39 3.03 -21.05
C ALA A 233 -15.17 4.08 -22.16
N GLY A 234 -14.81 3.59 -23.36
CA GLY A 234 -14.57 4.43 -24.53
C GLY A 234 -13.11 4.87 -24.72
N THR A 235 -12.19 4.35 -23.88
CA THR A 235 -10.76 4.63 -23.99
C THR A 235 -10.13 4.13 -25.29
N GLU A 236 -9.28 4.94 -25.92
CA GLU A 236 -8.41 4.55 -27.02
C GLU A 236 -7.01 4.16 -26.52
N THR A 237 -6.75 4.39 -25.24
CA THR A 237 -5.49 4.10 -24.55
C THR A 237 -5.75 3.27 -23.28
N PRO A 238 -6.22 2.01 -23.41
CA PRO A 238 -6.66 1.19 -22.26
C PRO A 238 -5.55 0.88 -21.24
N TYR A 239 -4.30 1.19 -21.56
CA TYR A 239 -3.15 1.01 -20.69
C TYR A 239 -2.68 2.32 -20.07
N ALA A 240 -3.20 3.46 -20.54
CA ALA A 240 -2.87 4.74 -19.96
C ALA A 240 -3.39 4.76 -18.53
N LYS A 241 -2.54 5.16 -17.58
CA LYS A 241 -2.97 5.40 -16.21
C LYS A 241 -2.10 6.47 -15.60
N LEU A 242 -2.74 7.43 -14.93
CA LEU A 242 -2.06 8.31 -14.02
C LEU A 242 -1.87 7.55 -12.71
N ARG A 243 -0.63 7.55 -12.22
CA ARG A 243 -0.25 6.96 -10.95
C ARG A 243 0.56 7.99 -10.18
N CYS A 244 0.10 8.32 -8.98
CA CYS A 244 0.82 9.16 -8.04
C CYS A 244 1.10 8.39 -6.77
N VAL A 245 2.35 8.39 -6.29
CA VAL A 245 2.76 7.71 -5.05
C VAL A 245 3.45 8.72 -4.15
N THR A 246 2.98 8.85 -2.91
CA THR A 246 3.54 9.77 -1.92
C THR A 246 3.48 9.16 -0.51
N ARG A 247 3.95 9.88 0.51
CA ARG A 247 3.86 9.46 1.91
C ARG A 247 2.40 9.50 2.39
N ASP A 248 2.03 8.67 3.36
CA ASP A 248 0.70 8.72 3.99
C ASP A 248 0.61 9.88 5.01
N ASP A 249 0.74 11.12 4.54
CA ASP A 249 0.73 12.35 5.36
C ASP A 249 -0.60 13.12 5.31
N GLY A 250 -1.57 12.60 4.55
CA GLY A 250 -2.94 13.13 4.45
C GLY A 250 -3.21 14.02 3.25
N CYS A 251 -2.24 14.23 2.35
CA CYS A 251 -2.44 15.14 1.23
C CYS A 251 -1.59 14.85 -0.01
N LEU A 252 -2.14 15.12 -1.19
CA LEU A 252 -1.44 14.98 -2.46
C LEU A 252 -1.89 16.07 -3.45
N HIS A 253 -0.93 16.70 -4.12
CA HIS A 253 -1.17 17.53 -5.30
C HIS A 253 -0.84 16.75 -6.57
N VAL A 254 -1.88 16.41 -7.32
CA VAL A 254 -1.72 15.80 -8.64
C VAL A 254 -1.55 16.92 -9.67
N PRO A 255 -0.41 16.99 -10.40
CA PRO A 255 -0.14 18.10 -11.31
C PRO A 255 -1.26 18.30 -12.33
N ALA A 256 -1.66 19.55 -12.55
CA ALA A 256 -2.69 19.92 -13.53
C ALA A 256 -2.41 19.32 -14.92
N ALA A 257 -1.14 19.38 -15.34
CA ALA A 257 -0.69 18.85 -16.63
C ALA A 257 -0.85 17.33 -16.73
N ALA A 258 -0.69 16.58 -15.63
CA ALA A 258 -0.87 15.13 -15.62
C ALA A 258 -2.36 14.76 -15.79
N VAL A 259 -3.25 15.47 -15.08
CA VAL A 259 -4.70 15.28 -15.27
C VAL A 259 -5.13 15.70 -16.68
N ALA A 260 -4.60 16.82 -17.20
CA ALA A 260 -4.89 17.32 -18.55
C ALA A 260 -4.42 16.35 -19.64
N ALA A 261 -3.31 15.64 -19.45
CA ALA A 261 -2.82 14.65 -20.40
C ALA A 261 -3.78 13.45 -20.54
N LEU A 262 -4.52 13.09 -19.50
CA LEU A 262 -5.60 12.10 -19.59
C LEU A 262 -6.79 12.58 -20.43
N ALA A 263 -6.98 13.90 -20.61
CA ALA A 263 -8.07 14.45 -21.41
C ALA A 263 -7.91 14.18 -22.92
N LEU A 264 -6.73 13.75 -23.37
CA LEU A 264 -6.49 13.29 -24.74
C LEU A 264 -7.22 11.97 -25.04
N ASP A 265 -7.56 11.20 -24.01
CA ASP A 265 -8.35 9.99 -24.14
C ASP A 265 -9.86 10.33 -24.35
N LYS A 266 -10.57 9.42 -25.01
CA LYS A 266 -12.01 9.57 -25.32
C LYS A 266 -12.91 8.96 -24.24
N ALA A 267 -12.36 8.45 -23.15
CA ALA A 267 -13.12 7.93 -22.04
C ALA A 267 -14.06 9.00 -21.47
N SER A 268 -15.28 8.56 -21.20
CA SER A 268 -16.32 9.40 -20.58
C SER A 268 -16.26 9.37 -19.04
N ASN A 269 -15.57 8.37 -18.50
CA ASN A 269 -15.39 8.15 -17.07
C ASN A 269 -14.00 7.56 -16.80
N PHE A 270 -13.58 7.68 -15.55
CA PHE A 270 -12.31 7.16 -15.08
C PHE A 270 -12.56 6.38 -13.78
N GLN A 271 -11.88 5.25 -13.64
CA GLN A 271 -11.77 4.57 -12.36
C GLN A 271 -10.72 5.33 -11.54
N MET A 272 -11.17 5.89 -10.43
CA MET A 272 -10.33 6.49 -9.42
C MET A 272 -10.09 5.47 -8.31
N LYS A 273 -8.82 5.20 -8.01
CA LYS A 273 -8.42 4.33 -6.92
C LYS A 273 -7.45 5.05 -6.01
N MET A 274 -7.69 4.99 -4.71
CA MET A 274 -6.82 5.52 -3.68
C MET A 274 -6.50 4.41 -2.71
N GLU A 275 -5.23 4.22 -2.38
CA GLU A 275 -4.75 3.07 -1.62
C GLU A 275 -3.75 3.53 -0.57
N ARG A 276 -3.94 3.07 0.66
CA ARG A 276 -2.93 3.13 1.72
C ARG A 276 -2.26 1.76 1.78
N HIS A 277 -0.94 1.74 1.78
CA HIS A 277 -0.16 0.51 1.87
C HIS A 277 0.71 0.48 3.12
N TYR A 278 0.75 -0.67 3.77
CA TYR A 278 1.88 -1.07 4.59
C TYR A 278 2.63 -2.18 3.87
N PHE A 279 3.94 -2.05 3.86
CA PHE A 279 4.86 -2.85 3.11
C PHE A 279 5.97 -3.36 4.01
N LYS A 280 6.36 -4.62 3.83
CA LYS A 280 7.55 -5.17 4.48
C LYS A 280 8.26 -6.13 3.54
N LEU A 281 9.54 -5.88 3.30
CA LEU A 281 10.43 -6.83 2.66
C LEU A 281 11.05 -7.72 3.75
N HIS A 282 10.72 -9.00 3.74
CA HIS A 282 11.27 -10.00 4.67
C HIS A 282 12.38 -10.80 3.96
N PRO A 283 13.67 -10.54 4.25
CA PRO A 283 14.76 -11.33 3.71
C PRO A 283 14.92 -12.65 4.46
N ILE A 284 15.20 -13.73 3.74
CA ILE A 284 15.46 -15.06 4.27
C ILE A 284 16.89 -15.44 3.93
N TYR A 285 17.68 -15.72 4.96
CA TYR A 285 19.09 -16.08 4.84
C TYR A 285 19.30 -17.57 5.11
N ASP A 286 20.26 -18.18 4.40
CA ASP A 286 20.72 -19.53 4.69
C ASP A 286 21.58 -19.59 5.96
N ASP A 287 21.99 -20.80 6.36
CA ASP A 287 22.86 -21.04 7.53
C ASP A 287 24.24 -20.36 7.43
N SER A 288 24.66 -19.97 6.22
CA SER A 288 25.91 -19.25 5.96
C SER A 288 25.75 -17.72 6.03
N GLY A 289 24.53 -17.23 6.20
CA GLY A 289 24.19 -15.82 6.20
C GLY A 289 24.08 -15.21 4.79
N GLN A 290 24.01 -16.03 3.74
CA GLN A 290 23.75 -15.56 2.37
C GLN A 290 22.25 -15.40 2.16
N LEU A 291 21.84 -14.34 1.44
CA LEU A 291 20.44 -14.11 1.10
C LEU A 291 19.98 -15.20 0.14
N GLN A 292 19.01 -15.99 0.57
CA GLN A 292 18.47 -17.12 -0.20
C GLN A 292 17.18 -16.74 -0.92
N ALA A 293 16.30 -16.00 -0.24
CA ALA A 293 15.00 -15.59 -0.76
C ALA A 293 14.57 -14.28 -0.11
N ALA A 294 13.60 -13.61 -0.73
CA ALA A 294 12.93 -12.46 -0.12
C ALA A 294 11.42 -12.55 -0.32
N VAL A 295 10.67 -12.05 0.65
CA VAL A 295 9.20 -12.01 0.59
C VAL A 295 8.72 -10.59 0.69
N LEU A 296 7.86 -10.23 -0.25
CA LEU A 296 7.08 -9.01 -0.20
C LEU A 296 5.78 -9.21 0.55
N LEU A 297 5.64 -8.52 1.68
CA LEU A 297 4.38 -8.43 2.42
C LEU A 297 3.74 -7.09 2.12
N ASP A 298 2.49 -7.12 1.67
CA ASP A 298 1.73 -5.93 1.25
C ASP A 298 0.31 -6.03 1.81
N VAL A 299 -0.03 -5.12 2.72
CA VAL A 299 -1.41 -5.00 3.22
C VAL A 299 -1.93 -3.61 2.87
N SER A 300 -3.08 -3.56 2.23
CA SER A 300 -3.62 -2.31 1.70
C SER A 300 -5.09 -2.08 2.05
N SER A 301 -5.43 -0.82 2.32
CA SER A 301 -6.82 -0.35 2.36
C SER A 301 -7.04 0.58 1.18
N ALA A 302 -8.03 0.24 0.36
CA ALA A 302 -8.36 0.99 -0.84
C ALA A 302 -9.79 1.52 -0.85
N VAL A 303 -9.95 2.69 -1.46
CA VAL A 303 -11.23 3.26 -1.88
C VAL A 303 -11.22 3.36 -3.40
N GLU A 304 -12.27 2.82 -4.01
CA GLU A 304 -12.46 2.85 -5.45
C GLU A 304 -13.80 3.47 -5.82
N ALA A 305 -13.76 4.38 -6.79
CA ALA A 305 -14.93 5.06 -7.31
C ALA A 305 -14.79 5.32 -8.82
N THR A 306 -15.92 5.48 -9.49
CA THR A 306 -15.96 6.03 -10.85
C THR A 306 -16.06 7.54 -10.75
N VAL A 307 -15.17 8.29 -11.40
CA VAL A 307 -15.27 9.75 -11.54
C VAL A 307 -15.61 10.12 -12.96
N LEU A 308 -16.35 11.21 -13.11
CA LEU A 308 -16.68 11.74 -14.43
C LEU A 308 -15.58 12.68 -14.91
N ARG A 309 -15.44 12.76 -16.23
CA ARG A 309 -14.58 13.74 -16.88
C ARG A 309 -14.93 15.17 -16.42
#